data_AF-A0A5D3C3R5-F1
#
_entry.id   AF-A0A5D3C3R5-F1
#
_cell.length_a   1.000
_cell.length_b   1.000
_cell.length_c   1.000
_cell.angle_alpha   90.00
_cell.angle_beta   90.00
_cell.angle_gamma   90.00
#
_symmetry.space_group_name_H-M   'P 1'
#
loop_
_entity.id
_entity.type
_entity.pdbx_description
1 polymer ?
#
loop_
_entity_poly.entity_id
_entity_poly.type
_entity_poly.pdbx_seq_one_letter_code
_entity_poly.pdbx_strand_id
1 'polypeptide(L)'
;MPLDAIKGIWERLKSQDVKATTLDIVPYGGKMCKIFDFETPFPHRAGNLYMIGYLVGWENQSKEIEERHLSWIREIYNYMTPFVSKFPRAAYVNYRDLDIGTNTEYGKTSHDQASIWGFKYFDKNFNRLVHVKTKVDPYDFFRHEQSIPILSPP
;
A
#
# COMPACT_ATOMS: atom_id res chain seq x y z
N MET A 1 18.35 3.71 4.09
CA MET A 1 18.37 2.28 4.46
C MET A 1 19.76 1.90 4.98
N PRO A 2 19.89 1.15 6.09
CA PRO A 2 21.18 0.63 6.56
C PRO A 2 21.79 -0.42 5.61
N LEU A 3 23.12 -0.62 5.66
CA LEU A 3 23.80 -1.61 4.82
C LEU A 3 23.31 -3.05 5.10
N ASP A 4 23.07 -3.40 6.36
CA ASP A 4 22.62 -4.74 6.73
C ASP A 4 21.20 -5.04 6.20
N ALA A 5 20.36 -4.02 6.07
CA ALA A 5 19.07 -4.14 5.40
C ALA A 5 19.24 -4.46 3.90
N ILE A 6 20.17 -3.79 3.22
CA ILE A 6 20.47 -4.05 1.81
C ILE A 6 21.03 -5.47 1.63
N LYS A 7 21.93 -5.91 2.51
CA LYS A 7 22.45 -7.29 2.47
C LYS A 7 21.33 -8.32 2.66
N GLY A 8 20.41 -8.11 3.61
CA GLY A 8 19.32 -9.05 3.81
C GLY A 8 18.27 -9.04 2.70
N ILE A 9 18.07 -7.91 2.00
CA ILE A 9 17.33 -7.89 0.72
C ILE A 9 18.05 -8.75 -0.32
N TRP A 10 19.36 -8.56 -0.47
CA TRP A 10 20.17 -9.28 -1.46
C TRP A 10 20.12 -10.80 -1.25
N GLU A 11 20.20 -11.27 0.00
CA GLU A 11 20.04 -12.69 0.30
C GLU A 11 18.66 -13.23 -0.13
N ARG A 12 17.59 -12.44 0.02
CA ARG A 12 16.22 -12.84 -0.38
C ARG A 12 16.02 -12.88 -1.89
N LEU A 13 16.67 -11.98 -2.63
CA LEU A 13 16.68 -12.01 -4.09
C LEU A 13 17.39 -13.25 -4.63
N LYS A 14 18.41 -13.74 -3.91
CA LYS A 14 19.11 -14.98 -4.27
C LYS A 14 18.36 -16.25 -3.83
N SER A 15 17.50 -16.17 -2.80
CA SER A 15 17.10 -17.36 -2.02
C SER A 15 15.94 -18.19 -2.55
N GLN A 16 15.41 -17.96 -3.75
CA GLN A 16 14.35 -18.80 -4.31
C GLN A 16 14.48 -18.91 -5.85
N ASP A 17 13.91 -19.96 -6.47
CA ASP A 17 13.72 -20.05 -7.94
C ASP A 17 12.69 -19.04 -8.47
N VAL A 18 12.52 -17.91 -7.79
CA VAL A 18 11.64 -16.82 -8.19
C VAL A 18 12.46 -15.94 -9.13
N LYS A 19 12.46 -16.28 -10.42
CA LYS A 19 13.38 -15.72 -11.42
C LYS A 19 12.99 -14.32 -11.92
N ALA A 20 11.78 -13.84 -11.60
CA ALA A 20 11.27 -12.54 -12.06
C ALA A 20 10.87 -11.64 -10.88
N THR A 21 11.84 -11.34 -10.01
CA THR A 21 11.68 -10.36 -8.92
C THR A 21 12.26 -9.01 -9.33
N THR A 22 11.64 -7.93 -8.87
CA THR A 22 12.11 -6.56 -9.15
C THR A 22 11.91 -5.69 -7.91
N LEU A 23 12.91 -4.86 -7.63
CA LEU A 23 12.87 -3.84 -6.59
C LEU A 23 13.00 -2.47 -7.23
N ASP A 24 11.92 -1.70 -7.16
CA ASP A 24 11.90 -0.34 -7.69
C ASP A 24 12.16 0.65 -6.58
N ILE A 25 13.32 1.31 -6.60
CA ILE A 25 13.66 2.38 -5.65
C ILE A 25 13.52 3.72 -6.38
N VAL A 26 12.42 4.42 -6.11
CA VAL A 26 12.07 5.68 -6.76
C VAL A 26 12.39 6.84 -5.81
N PRO A 27 13.38 7.71 -6.11
CA PRO A 27 13.76 8.80 -5.22
C PRO A 27 12.64 9.84 -5.11
N TYR A 28 12.36 10.27 -3.88
CA TYR A 28 11.41 11.33 -3.57
C TYR A 28 12.19 12.57 -3.12
N GLY A 29 11.87 13.72 -3.71
CA GLY A 29 12.64 14.94 -3.57
C GLY A 29 12.15 16.01 -4.55
N GLY A 30 12.98 17.03 -4.79
CA GLY A 30 12.70 18.01 -5.84
C GLY A 30 11.30 18.61 -5.74
N LYS A 31 10.50 18.47 -6.81
CA LYS A 31 9.13 18.99 -6.85
C LYS A 31 8.19 18.31 -5.83
N MET A 32 8.41 17.03 -5.49
CA MET A 32 7.59 16.31 -4.52
C MET A 32 7.68 16.92 -3.12
N CYS A 33 8.83 17.49 -2.74
CA CYS A 33 9.00 18.18 -1.45
C CYS A 33 8.41 19.59 -1.43
N LYS A 34 8.02 20.15 -2.60
CA LYS A 34 7.47 21.50 -2.72
C LYS A 34 5.94 21.53 -2.75
N ILE A 35 5.29 20.36 -2.76
CA ILE A 35 3.84 20.21 -2.76
C ILE A 35 3.44 19.83 -1.34
N PHE A 36 2.46 20.53 -0.76
CA PHE A 36 1.96 20.15 0.56
C PHE A 36 1.23 18.81 0.51
N ASP A 37 1.35 18.04 1.59
CA ASP A 37 0.76 16.71 1.74
C ASP A 37 -0.79 16.70 1.66
N PHE A 38 -1.45 17.85 1.77
CA PHE A 38 -2.90 18.00 1.69
C PHE A 38 -3.42 18.59 0.35
N GLU A 39 -2.52 18.98 -0.57
CA GLU A 39 -2.93 19.58 -1.86
C GLU A 39 -3.70 18.59 -2.74
N THR A 40 -3.36 17.30 -2.64
CA THR A 40 -3.98 16.20 -3.37
C THR A 40 -4.24 15.04 -2.41
N PRO A 41 -5.08 14.05 -2.78
CA PRO A 41 -5.26 12.85 -1.97
C PRO A 41 -3.97 12.12 -1.62
N PHE A 42 -2.97 12.12 -2.52
CA PHE A 42 -1.66 11.50 -2.31
C PHE A 42 -0.79 12.31 -1.32
N PRO A 43 -0.51 11.76 -0.12
CA PRO A 43 0.09 12.53 0.98
C PRO A 43 1.62 12.41 1.06
N HIS A 44 2.22 11.42 0.40
CA HIS A 44 3.63 11.06 0.61
C HIS A 44 4.57 12.04 -0.10
N ARG A 45 4.77 13.21 0.51
CA ARG A 45 5.52 14.37 0.00
C ARG A 45 6.84 14.54 0.77
N ALA A 46 7.13 15.76 1.24
CA ALA A 46 8.32 16.07 2.02
C ALA A 46 8.49 15.12 3.22
N GLY A 47 9.74 14.75 3.52
CA GLY A 47 10.08 13.79 4.58
C GLY A 47 10.25 12.34 4.09
N ASN A 48 9.79 12.01 2.88
CA ASN A 48 10.04 10.72 2.24
C ASN A 48 11.29 10.80 1.36
N LEU A 49 12.27 9.91 1.57
CA LEU A 49 13.50 9.87 0.78
C LEU A 49 13.31 9.14 -0.56
N TYR A 50 12.52 8.07 -0.56
CA TYR A 50 12.22 7.25 -1.72
C TYR A 50 10.99 6.39 -1.42
N MET A 51 10.34 5.93 -2.48
CA MET A 51 9.40 4.81 -2.45
C MET A 51 10.16 3.54 -2.86
N ILE A 52 9.88 2.42 -2.21
CA ILE A 52 10.37 1.10 -2.62
C ILE A 52 9.19 0.19 -2.99
N GLY A 53 9.16 -0.30 -4.22
CA GLY A 53 8.20 -1.29 -4.71
C GLY A 53 8.83 -2.68 -4.79
N TYR A 54 8.06 -3.71 -4.42
CA TYR A 54 8.44 -5.12 -4.57
C TYR A 54 7.52 -5.71 -5.62
N LEU A 55 8.07 -6.20 -6.72
CA LEU A 55 7.31 -6.86 -7.77
C LEU A 55 7.83 -8.27 -7.97
N VAL A 56 6.91 -9.18 -8.22
CA VAL A 56 7.20 -10.57 -8.53
C VAL A 56 6.26 -11.02 -9.64
N GLY A 57 6.82 -11.55 -10.72
CA GLY A 57 6.09 -12.09 -11.86
C GLY A 57 6.32 -13.60 -11.99
N TRP A 58 5.38 -14.28 -12.63
CA TRP A 58 5.50 -15.69 -13.00
C TRP A 58 4.60 -15.98 -14.20
N GLU A 59 5.00 -16.92 -15.05
CA GLU A 59 4.21 -17.33 -16.23
C GLU A 59 3.29 -18.51 -15.93
N ASN A 60 3.76 -19.46 -15.13
CA ASN A 60 3.03 -20.69 -14.83
C ASN A 60 2.02 -20.46 -13.71
N GLN A 61 0.73 -20.62 -14.02
CA GLN A 61 -0.38 -20.38 -13.11
C GLN A 61 -0.70 -21.57 -12.17
N SER A 62 0.28 -22.46 -11.92
CA SER A 62 0.08 -23.51 -10.93
C SER A 62 -0.04 -22.91 -9.54
N LYS A 63 -0.94 -23.48 -8.73
CA LYS A 63 -1.18 -23.03 -7.35
C LYS A 63 0.10 -23.03 -6.51
N GLU A 64 0.97 -24.02 -6.71
CA GLU A 64 2.26 -24.12 -6.03
C GLU A 64 3.18 -22.92 -6.35
N ILE A 65 3.24 -22.51 -7.63
CA ILE A 65 4.04 -21.38 -8.05
C ILE A 65 3.46 -20.08 -7.52
N GLU A 66 2.14 -19.89 -7.61
CA GLU A 66 1.45 -18.75 -7.02
C GLU A 66 1.75 -18.62 -5.51
N GLU A 67 1.54 -19.69 -4.74
CA GLU A 67 1.79 -19.71 -3.29
C GLU A 67 3.25 -19.39 -2.96
N ARG A 68 4.21 -19.93 -3.73
CA ARG A 68 5.63 -19.64 -3.56
C ARG A 68 5.95 -18.16 -3.79
N HIS A 69 5.44 -17.56 -4.86
CA HIS A 69 5.74 -16.17 -5.23
C HIS A 69 5.07 -15.18 -4.27
N LEU A 70 3.81 -15.46 -3.86
CA LEU A 70 3.11 -14.70 -2.83
C LEU A 70 3.79 -14.81 -1.46
N SER A 71 4.29 -15.99 -1.08
CA SER A 71 5.06 -16.18 0.14
C SER A 71 6.35 -15.34 0.13
N TRP A 72 7.07 -15.33 -1.00
CA TRP A 72 8.29 -14.55 -1.15
C TRP A 72 8.06 -13.03 -1.01
N ILE A 73 7.05 -12.47 -1.69
CA ILE A 73 6.79 -11.02 -1.61
C ILE A 73 6.35 -10.59 -0.21
N ARG A 74 5.57 -11.42 0.48
CA ARG A 74 5.18 -11.19 1.89
C ARG A 74 6.39 -11.29 2.82
N GLU A 75 7.31 -12.21 2.57
CA GLU A 75 8.53 -12.37 3.36
C GLU A 75 9.43 -11.12 3.26
N ILE A 76 9.72 -10.64 2.05
CA ILE A 76 10.53 -9.42 1.87
C ILE A 76 9.83 -8.17 2.42
N TYR A 77 8.50 -8.08 2.25
CA TYR A 77 7.72 -6.99 2.84
C TYR A 77 7.80 -7.01 4.37
N ASN A 78 7.71 -8.19 5.00
CA ASN A 78 7.82 -8.35 6.45
C ASN A 78 9.24 -8.03 6.94
N TYR A 79 10.27 -8.51 6.25
CA TYR A 79 11.66 -8.19 6.54
C TYR A 79 11.94 -6.68 6.56
N MET A 80 11.30 -5.93 5.66
CA MET A 80 11.51 -4.48 5.54
C MET A 80 10.79 -3.64 6.60
N THR A 81 9.92 -4.23 7.42
CA THR A 81 9.13 -3.54 8.45
C THR A 81 9.92 -2.55 9.33
N PRO A 82 11.09 -2.87 9.90
CA PRO A 82 11.81 -1.95 10.78
C PRO A 82 12.56 -0.83 10.04
N PHE A 83 12.63 -0.88 8.70
CA PHE A 83 13.44 0.03 7.89
C PHE A 83 12.62 1.02 7.05
N VAL A 84 11.29 0.90 7.08
CA VAL A 84 10.35 1.75 6.32
C VAL A 84 9.49 2.61 7.24
N SER A 85 8.59 3.40 6.67
CA SER A 85 7.68 4.24 7.45
C SER A 85 6.82 3.41 8.42
N LYS A 86 6.42 4.06 9.52
CA LYS A 86 5.64 3.48 10.60
C LYS A 86 4.62 4.50 11.10
N PHE A 87 3.50 4.00 11.64
CA PHE A 87 2.41 4.81 12.22
C PHE A 87 1.75 5.82 11.27
N PRO A 88 1.11 5.39 10.17
CA PRO A 88 1.01 4.01 9.67
C PRO A 88 2.20 3.64 8.76
N ARG A 89 2.32 2.35 8.44
CA ARG A 89 3.21 1.90 7.35
C ARG A 89 2.59 2.34 6.03
N ALA A 90 3.19 3.35 5.39
CA ALA A 90 2.69 3.98 4.18
C ALA A 90 2.64 3.00 3.00
N ALA A 91 1.65 3.19 2.12
CA ALA A 91 1.45 2.44 0.89
C ALA A 91 1.05 3.39 -0.25
N TYR A 92 1.17 2.93 -1.50
CA TYR A 92 0.81 3.69 -2.68
C TYR A 92 -0.38 3.06 -3.39
N VAL A 93 -1.49 3.79 -3.52
CA VAL A 93 -2.78 3.25 -4.01
C VAL A 93 -2.72 2.66 -5.43
N ASN A 94 -1.80 3.13 -6.28
CA ASN A 94 -1.64 2.59 -7.64
C ASN A 94 -0.92 1.23 -7.66
N TYR A 95 -0.31 0.82 -6.55
CA TYR A 95 0.12 -0.55 -6.27
C TYR A 95 -0.82 -1.13 -5.22
N ARG A 96 -2.06 -1.40 -5.64
CA ARG A 96 -3.12 -1.88 -4.74
C ARG A 96 -2.71 -3.21 -4.11
N ASP A 97 -2.70 -3.22 -2.78
CA ASP A 97 -2.36 -4.36 -1.95
C ASP A 97 -3.56 -4.70 -1.05
N LEU A 98 -4.13 -5.90 -1.18
CA LEU A 98 -5.23 -6.35 -0.32
C LEU A 98 -4.73 -6.89 1.03
N ASP A 99 -3.45 -7.25 1.14
CA ASP A 99 -2.86 -7.78 2.39
C ASP A 99 -2.77 -6.68 3.48
N ILE A 100 -2.84 -5.39 3.12
CA ILE A 100 -2.86 -4.29 4.11
C ILE A 100 -4.25 -3.98 4.70
N GLY A 101 -5.26 -4.75 4.30
CA GLY A 101 -6.62 -4.69 4.84
C GLY A 101 -7.68 -4.45 3.77
N THR A 102 -8.87 -5.00 3.98
CA THR A 102 -10.00 -4.90 3.04
C THR A 102 -11.29 -4.47 3.74
N ASN A 103 -12.19 -3.94 2.94
CA ASN A 103 -13.58 -3.69 3.27
C ASN A 103 -14.34 -5.02 3.44
N THR A 104 -15.51 -4.94 4.05
CA THR A 104 -16.41 -6.09 4.17
C THR A 104 -16.98 -6.43 2.80
N GLU A 105 -16.95 -7.70 2.44
CA GLU A 105 -17.48 -8.21 1.16
C GLU A 105 -18.98 -7.88 1.00
N TYR A 106 -19.76 -8.11 2.07
CA TYR A 106 -21.20 -7.87 2.10
C TYR A 106 -21.58 -6.79 3.12
N GLY A 107 -22.54 -5.94 2.74
CA GLY A 107 -23.04 -4.87 3.59
C GLY A 107 -22.17 -3.62 3.59
N LYS A 108 -22.33 -2.80 4.63
CA LYS A 108 -21.63 -1.52 4.79
C LYS A 108 -20.29 -1.73 5.50
N THR A 109 -19.24 -1.13 4.96
CA THR A 109 -17.95 -1.09 5.65
C THR A 109 -17.89 0.11 6.60
N SER A 110 -17.44 -0.12 7.83
CA SER A 110 -17.28 0.96 8.80
C SER A 110 -16.05 1.82 8.49
N HIS A 111 -16.08 3.08 8.94
CA HIS A 111 -14.91 3.95 8.86
C HIS A 111 -13.70 3.32 9.56
N ASP A 112 -13.89 2.77 10.77
CA ASP A 112 -12.82 2.13 11.55
C ASP A 112 -12.12 1.00 10.78
N GLN A 113 -12.88 0.12 10.12
CA GLN A 113 -12.31 -0.96 9.33
C GLN A 113 -11.55 -0.43 8.12
N ALA A 114 -12.16 0.49 7.37
CA ALA A 114 -11.51 1.07 6.20
C ALA A 114 -10.28 1.91 6.57
N SER A 115 -10.24 2.47 7.78
CA SER A 115 -9.12 3.26 8.26
C SER A 115 -7.81 2.48 8.35
N ILE A 116 -7.89 1.15 8.55
CA ILE A 116 -6.74 0.24 8.63
C ILE A 116 -5.86 0.35 7.37
N TRP A 117 -6.48 0.36 6.19
CA TRP A 117 -5.80 0.52 4.91
C TRP A 117 -5.81 1.99 4.42
N GLY A 118 -6.88 2.73 4.72
CA GLY A 118 -7.12 4.09 4.23
C GLY A 118 -6.03 5.08 4.65
N PHE A 119 -5.63 5.03 5.93
CA PHE A 119 -4.54 5.87 6.43
C PHE A 119 -3.17 5.48 5.83
N LYS A 120 -2.97 4.22 5.42
CA LYS A 120 -1.72 3.80 4.76
C LYS A 120 -1.57 4.45 3.37
N TYR A 121 -2.66 4.53 2.60
CA TYR A 121 -2.66 5.15 1.27
C TYR A 121 -2.72 6.68 1.31
N PHE A 122 -3.56 7.25 2.18
CA PHE A 122 -3.96 8.65 2.11
C PHE A 122 -3.60 9.48 3.35
N ASP A 123 -3.05 8.86 4.39
CA ASP A 123 -2.72 9.52 5.67
C ASP A 123 -3.89 10.40 6.15
N LYS A 124 -3.64 11.59 6.70
CA LYS A 124 -4.69 12.51 7.16
C LYS A 124 -5.73 12.89 6.11
N ASN A 125 -5.43 12.74 4.81
CA ASN A 125 -6.38 13.04 3.74
C ASN A 125 -7.52 12.01 3.64
N PHE A 126 -7.37 10.82 4.23
CA PHE A 126 -8.41 9.78 4.21
C PHE A 126 -9.76 10.30 4.71
N ASN A 127 -9.76 11.05 5.82
CA ASN A 127 -10.99 11.60 6.38
C ASN A 127 -11.68 12.58 5.42
N ARG A 128 -10.92 13.43 4.73
CA ARG A 128 -11.48 14.34 3.72
C ARG A 128 -12.09 13.56 2.56
N LEU A 129 -11.46 12.47 2.14
CA LEU A 129 -11.99 11.60 1.07
C LEU A 129 -13.31 10.95 1.47
N VAL A 130 -13.43 10.45 2.70
CA VAL A 130 -14.69 9.88 3.22
C VAL A 130 -15.82 10.92 3.17
N HIS A 131 -15.55 12.16 3.57
CA HIS A 131 -16.55 13.24 3.49
C HIS A 131 -16.97 13.56 2.06
N VAL A 132 -16.03 13.57 1.12
CA VAL A 132 -16.33 13.79 -0.31
C VAL A 132 -17.17 12.64 -0.84
N LYS A 133 -16.73 11.40 -0.63
CA LYS A 133 -17.43 10.17 -1.04
C LYS A 133 -18.87 10.14 -0.51
N THR A 134 -19.07 10.47 0.76
CA THR A 134 -20.41 10.55 1.39
C THR A 134 -21.33 11.53 0.67
N LYS A 135 -20.81 12.66 0.18
CA LYS A 135 -21.61 13.68 -0.52
C LYS A 135 -21.92 13.31 -1.96
N VAL A 136 -20.96 12.74 -2.67
CA VAL A 136 -21.05 12.52 -4.13
C VAL A 136 -21.61 11.14 -4.49
N ASP A 137 -21.52 10.17 -3.57
CA ASP A 137 -22.06 8.82 -3.74
C ASP A 137 -22.64 8.31 -2.41
N PRO A 138 -23.76 8.90 -1.93
CA PRO A 138 -24.35 8.60 -0.62
C PRO A 138 -24.92 7.19 -0.49
N TYR A 139 -25.12 6.49 -1.60
CA TYR A 139 -25.61 5.10 -1.63
C TYR A 139 -24.47 4.09 -1.75
N ASP A 140 -23.21 4.56 -1.78
CA ASP A 140 -22.01 3.76 -1.95
C ASP A 140 -22.08 2.82 -3.18
N PHE A 141 -22.60 3.35 -4.29
CA PHE A 141 -22.74 2.59 -5.53
C PHE A 141 -21.38 2.22 -6.12
N PHE A 142 -20.43 3.16 -6.12
CA PHE A 142 -19.07 2.93 -6.61
C PHE A 142 -18.20 2.32 -5.52
N ARG A 143 -18.25 1.00 -5.38
CA ARG A 143 -17.56 0.25 -4.31
C ARG A 143 -16.71 -0.91 -4.83
N HIS A 144 -15.65 -1.23 -4.09
CA HIS A 144 -14.80 -2.41 -4.25
C HIS A 144 -14.11 -2.74 -2.90
N GLU A 145 -13.21 -3.72 -2.86
CA GLU A 145 -12.59 -4.28 -1.65
C GLU A 145 -11.77 -3.28 -0.84
N GLN A 146 -11.46 -2.10 -1.40
CA GLN A 146 -10.73 -1.00 -0.76
C GLN A 146 -11.25 0.36 -1.28
N SER A 147 -12.55 0.46 -1.57
CA SER A 147 -13.15 1.76 -1.89
C SER A 147 -13.29 2.61 -0.63
N ILE A 148 -13.12 3.92 -0.74
CA ILE A 148 -13.39 4.86 0.36
C ILE A 148 -14.83 4.63 0.84
N PRO A 149 -15.09 4.40 2.14
CA PRO A 149 -16.45 4.21 2.64
C PRO A 149 -17.21 5.53 2.70
N ILE A 150 -18.53 5.44 2.88
CA ILE A 150 -19.36 6.57 3.29
C ILE A 150 -19.46 6.62 4.81
N LEU A 151 -19.72 7.81 5.38
CA LEU A 151 -20.19 7.90 6.75
C LEU A 151 -21.58 7.26 6.83
N SER A 152 -21.82 6.45 7.87
CA SER A 152 -23.18 6.00 8.15
C SER A 152 -24.09 7.23 8.30
N PRO A 153 -25.29 7.23 7.70
CA PRO A 153 -26.26 8.27 8.02
C PRO A 153 -26.53 8.25 9.53
N PRO A 154 -26.76 9.42 10.15
CA PRO A 154 -27.19 9.49 11.54
C PRO A 154 -28.49 8.72 11.78
#